data_AF-A0A2T9XMG2-F1
#
_entry.id   AF-A0A2T9XMG2-F1
#
_cell.length_a   1.000
_cell.length_b   1.000
_cell.length_c   1.000
_cell.angle_alpha   90.00
_cell.angle_beta   90.00
_cell.angle_gamma   90.00
#
_symmetry.space_group_name_H-M   'P 1'
#
loop_
_entity.id
_entity.type
_entity.pdbx_description
1 polymer ?
#
loop_
_entity_poly.entity_id
_entity_poly.type
_entity_poly.pdbx_seq_one_letter_code
_entity_poly.pdbx_strand_id
1 'polypeptide(L)' 'MVLRPQWEWAFDDIGGRELDRPVSPVFANQYDAEQWLGEQWRVLATQGVHAARLLHDGTQATPALVLRVP' A
#
# COMPACT_ATOMS: atom_id res chain seq x y z
N MET A 1 23.28 3.69 12.55
CA MET A 1 21.85 3.30 12.68
C MET A 1 21.48 2.58 11.40
N VAL A 2 21.06 1.31 11.49
CA VAL A 2 20.59 0.56 10.32
C VAL A 2 19.16 1.03 10.06
N LEU A 3 18.94 1.75 8.94
CA LEU A 3 17.60 2.00 8.43
C LEU A 3 17.05 0.65 7.98
N ARG A 4 16.23 0.02 8.81
CA ARG A 4 15.52 -1.19 8.40
C ARG A 4 14.39 -0.74 7.47
N PRO A 5 14.25 -1.32 6.28
CA PRO A 5 13.07 -1.07 5.46
C PRO A 5 11.87 -1.61 6.24
N GLN A 6 10.95 -0.70 6.57
CA GLN A 6 9.82 -0.96 7.46
C GLN A 6 8.49 -0.56 6.82
N TRP A 7 8.53 0.17 5.72
CA TRP A 7 7.34 0.72 5.09
C TRP A 7 6.85 -0.23 4.00
N GLU A 8 5.59 -0.62 4.04
CA GLU A 8 4.96 -1.49 3.04
C GLU A 8 3.49 -1.13 2.90
N TRP A 9 2.86 -1.51 1.79
CA TRP A 9 1.44 -1.35 1.57
C TRP A 9 0.72 -2.69 1.72
N ALA A 10 -0.26 -2.72 2.62
CA ALA A 10 -1.29 -3.74 2.62
C ALA A 10 -2.44 -3.29 1.73
N PHE A 11 -3.07 -4.24 1.04
CA PHE A 11 -4.15 -3.95 0.10
C PHE A 11 -5.41 -4.68 0.51
N ASP A 12 -6.55 -4.03 0.35
CA ASP A 12 -7.86 -4.61 0.61
C ASP A 12 -8.74 -4.54 -0.63
N ASP A 13 -9.56 -5.56 -0.83
CA ASP A 13 -10.61 -5.60 -1.85
C ASP A 13 -11.82 -4.74 -1.43
N ILE A 14 -12.78 -4.56 -2.33
CA ILE A 14 -14.04 -3.83 -2.11
C ILE A 14 -14.85 -4.37 -0.93
N GLY A 15 -14.66 -5.64 -0.58
CA GLY A 15 -15.27 -6.27 0.59
C GLY A 15 -14.57 -5.97 1.92
N GLY A 16 -13.49 -5.17 1.93
CA GLY A 16 -12.67 -4.92 3.12
C GLY A 16 -11.82 -6.13 3.54
N ARG A 17 -11.55 -7.04 2.60
CA ARG A 17 -10.72 -8.22 2.85
C ARG A 17 -9.30 -7.96 2.35
N GLU A 18 -8.32 -8.20 3.21
CA GLU A 18 -6.91 -8.10 2.86
C GLU A 18 -6.57 -9.07 1.72
N LEU A 19 -5.91 -8.55 0.70
CA LEU A 19 -5.46 -9.26 -0.48
C LEU A 19 -4.01 -9.69 -0.28
N ASP A 20 -3.72 -10.98 -0.51
CA ASP A 20 -2.35 -11.51 -0.57
C ASP A 20 -1.59 -10.99 -1.80
N ARG A 21 -2.33 -10.60 -2.86
CA ARG A 21 -1.77 -10.04 -4.08
C ARG A 21 -2.65 -8.91 -4.62
N PRO A 22 -2.04 -7.88 -5.23
CA PRO A 22 -0.60 -7.65 -5.44
C PRO A 22 0.18 -7.40 -4.13
N VAL A 23 1.50 -7.66 -4.13
CA VAL A 23 2.38 -7.39 -2.98
C VAL A 23 3.19 -6.14 -3.28
N SER A 24 3.26 -5.20 -2.33
CA SER A 24 4.11 -4.02 -2.47
C SER A 24 5.56 -4.34 -2.09
N PRO A 25 6.56 -3.66 -2.68
CA PRO A 25 7.92 -3.70 -2.16
C PRO A 25 8.00 -3.05 -0.78
N VAL A 26 9.10 -3.32 -0.06
CA VAL A 26 9.38 -2.67 1.22
C VAL A 26 10.26 -1.44 0.98
N PHE A 27 9.88 -0.32 1.58
CA PHE A 27 10.52 0.98 1.42
C PHE A 27 11.29 1.39 2.68
N ALA A 28 12.35 2.18 2.47
CA ALA A 28 13.16 2.71 3.56
C ALA A 28 12.51 3.92 4.26
N ASN A 29 11.61 4.63 3.57
CA ASN A 29 10.92 5.81 4.09
C ASN A 29 9.47 5.90 3.54
N GLN A 30 8.63 6.67 4.23
CA GLN A 30 7.23 6.88 3.87
C GLN A 30 7.08 7.54 2.49
N TYR A 31 7.89 8.55 2.20
CA TYR A 31 7.77 9.32 0.95
C TYR A 31 7.92 8.43 -0.29
N ASP A 32 8.90 7.53 -0.30
CA ASP A 32 9.14 6.58 -1.39
C ASP A 32 7.95 5.63 -1.56
N ALA A 33 7.37 5.15 -0.45
CA ALA A 33 6.17 4.33 -0.46
C ALA A 33 4.96 5.07 -1.05
N GLU A 34 4.77 6.34 -0.69
CA GLU A 34 3.70 7.18 -1.21
C GLU A 34 3.89 7.50 -2.69
N GLN A 35 5.12 7.80 -3.13
CA GLN A 35 5.43 8.01 -4.54
C GLN A 35 5.11 6.75 -5.36
N TRP A 36 5.56 5.57 -4.89
CA TRP A 36 5.28 4.30 -5.56
C TRP A 36 3.77 4.03 -5.67
N LEU A 37 2.99 4.29 -4.61
CA LEU A 37 1.54 4.14 -4.67
C LEU A 37 0.92 5.08 -5.71
N GLY A 38 1.39 6.33 -5.77
CA GLY A 38 0.97 7.32 -6.75
C GLY A 38 1.26 6.93 -8.21
N GLU A 39 2.24 6.06 -8.46
CA GLU A 39 2.51 5.49 -9.78
C GLU A 39 1.72 4.20 -10.04
N GLN A 40 1.61 3.33 -9.03
CA GLN A 40 1.03 2.00 -9.19
C GLN A 40 -0.49 1.92 -8.97
N TRP A 41 -1.13 2.94 -8.37
CA TRP A 41 -2.54 2.87 -7.98
C TRP A 41 -3.49 2.46 -9.11
N ARG A 42 -3.23 2.87 -10.35
CA ARG A 42 -4.07 2.50 -11.51
C ARG A 42 -4.00 1.01 -11.80
N VAL A 43 -2.79 0.45 -11.72
CA VAL A 43 -2.55 -0.97 -11.93
C VAL A 43 -3.16 -1.77 -10.78
N LEU A 44 -2.94 -1.33 -9.55
CA LEU A 44 -3.53 -1.93 -8.34
C LEU A 44 -5.05 -1.95 -8.43
N ALA A 45 -5.68 -0.83 -8.79
CA ALA A 45 -7.13 -0.76 -8.95
C ALA A 45 -7.64 -1.67 -10.08
N THR A 46 -6.91 -1.78 -11.18
CA THR A 46 -7.24 -2.72 -12.27
C THR A 46 -7.11 -4.18 -11.82
N GLN A 47 -6.25 -4.46 -10.84
CA GLN A 47 -6.07 -5.78 -10.23
C GLN A 47 -7.12 -6.10 -9.15
N GLY A 48 -8.07 -5.20 -8.89
CA GLY A 48 -9.13 -5.39 -7.89
C GLY A 48 -8.78 -4.84 -6.51
N VAL A 49 -7.67 -4.11 -6.36
CA VAL A 49 -7.39 -3.40 -5.09
C VAL A 49 -8.34 -2.23 -4.96
N HIS A 50 -9.07 -2.18 -3.85
CA HIS A 50 -9.98 -1.08 -3.54
C HIS A 50 -9.39 -0.10 -2.53
N ALA A 51 -8.64 -0.58 -1.54
CA ALA A 51 -7.98 0.24 -0.54
C ALA A 51 -6.52 -0.16 -0.35
N ALA A 52 -5.68 0.82 -0.03
CA ALA A 52 -4.28 0.64 0.31
C ALA A 52 -3.98 1.24 1.69
N ARG A 53 -3.36 0.45 2.57
CA ARG A 53 -2.98 0.83 3.93
C ARG A 53 -1.46 0.86 4.04
N LEU A 54 -0.91 1.99 4.45
CA LEU A 54 0.52 2.09 4.71
C LEU A 54 0.84 1.48 6.07
N LEU A 55 1.66 0.44 6.07
CA LEU A 55 2.19 -0.19 7.26
C LEU A 55 3.63 0.28 7.49
N HIS A 56 3.97 0.50 8.75
CA HIS A 56 5.31 0.73 9.26
C HIS A 56 5.63 -0.33 10.31
N ASP A 57 6.56 -1.23 10.00
CA ASP A 57 6.94 -2.37 10.85
C ASP A 57 5.72 -3.22 11.25
N GLY A 58 4.82 -3.47 10.29
CA GLY A 58 3.56 -4.21 10.49
C GLY A 58 2.43 -3.42 11.18
N THR A 59 2.66 -2.16 11.55
CA THR A 59 1.65 -1.30 12.18
C THR A 59 1.13 -0.27 11.19
N GLN A 60 -0.19 -0.09 11.10
CA GLN A 60 -0.76 0.92 10.20
C GLN A 60 -0.35 2.34 10.63
N ALA A 61 0.32 3.05 9.71
CA ALA A 61 0.88 4.38 9.95
C ALA A 61 -0.07 5.50 9.49
N THR A 62 -0.86 5.28 8.44
CA THR A 62 -1.78 6.29 7.87
C THR A 62 -3.19 5.71 7.65
N PRO A 63 -4.21 6.56 7.47
CA PRO A 63 -5.54 6.10 7.05
C PRO A 63 -5.49 5.36 5.70
N ALA A 64 -6.40 4.40 5.51
CA ALA A 64 -6.51 3.67 4.25
C ALA A 64 -6.86 4.63 3.09
N LEU A 65 -6.08 4.58 2.01
CA LEU A 65 -6.36 5.30 0.78
C LEU A 65 -7.25 4.45 -0.12
N VAL A 66 -8.39 5.01 -0.52
CA VAL A 66 -9.31 4.35 -1.47
C VAL A 66 -8.77 4.56 -2.89
N LEU A 67 -8.37 3.46 -3.54
CA LEU A 67 -7.91 3.43 -4.92
C LEU A 67 -9.11 3.23 -5.86
N ARG A 68 -10.00 4.22 -5.91
CA ARG A 68 -11.14 4.19 -6.84
C ARG A 68 -10.71 4.72 -8.20
N VAL A 69 -10.89 3.91 -9.24
CA VAL A 69 -10.94 4.42 -10.62
C VAL A 69 -12.30 5.11 -10.79
N PRO A 70 -12.34 6.36 -11.27
CA PRO A 70 -13.60 7.05 -11.56
C PRO A 70 -14.40 6.37 -12.67
#